data_AF-A0A4Q3VD91-F1
#
_entry.id   AF-A0A4Q3VD91-F1
#
_cell.length_a   1.000
_cell.length_b   1.000
_cell.length_c   1.000
_cell.angle_alpha   90.00
_cell.angle_beta   90.00
_cell.angle_gamma   90.00
#
_symmetry.space_group_name_H-M   'P 1'
#
loop_
_entity.id
_entity.type
_entity.pdbx_description
1 polymer ?
#
loop_
_entity_poly.entity_id
_entity_poly.type
_entity_poly.pdbx_seq_one_letter_code
_entity_poly.pdbx_strand_id
1 'polypeptide(L)'
;MVIQTPNGPVTIGNRAGPGDVIDPEVRVISNLIVDQTLSNPSAILTALERAGVDDPGMLITASIANAYAPVKPLFDALSAAERVYANAAAAAAASPNNAALQQAAASALAGVDAAKAALEGNEGYAPLAALLETNGIELDGINIVITNAAPDEGLSAPFNSWFTLFGQFFDHGLDLVGKGGSGTVMIPLMPDDPLYVPGSPTNFMVLTRATVGPGPDGIMVDNPATAVDESADNSRPVNTTTAFVDQNQTYTSHASHQVFLREYVMGADGKPAATGELIQGAQGGMATWKDLKAQAADMLGIQLVDSDVGNVPLLLTDPYGEFIRGPNGFVQIMTTTGLVEADPAANGGLGTLLPANTLRTGHAFLADIAHSAVPEGLADGDIEIGLENPGNEPGVYDNELLDAHYVAGDGRANENIGLTAVHHVFHSEHNRLAQHTKVTALETRDLAFINEWLLVDLTQAQVDALPASLPTDPVALDT
;
A
#
# COMPACT_ATOMS: atom_id res chain seq x y z
N MET A 1 9.09 -27.32 26.79
CA MET A 1 10.12 -26.40 27.30
C MET A 1 9.50 -25.42 28.28
N VAL A 2 10.20 -25.11 29.39
CA VAL A 2 9.77 -24.14 30.43
C VAL A 2 10.79 -23.01 30.45
N ILE A 3 10.32 -21.77 30.32
CA ILE A 3 11.16 -20.57 30.21
C ILE A 3 10.90 -19.70 31.42
N GLN A 4 11.97 -19.30 32.10
CA GLN A 4 11.87 -18.40 33.24
C GLN A 4 11.77 -16.97 32.72
N THR A 5 10.66 -16.29 33.00
CA THR A 5 10.48 -14.86 32.72
C THR A 5 10.50 -14.08 34.04
N PRO A 6 10.68 -12.74 34.02
CA PRO A 6 10.66 -11.91 35.23
C PRO A 6 9.40 -12.06 36.10
N ASN A 7 8.27 -12.48 35.49
CA ASN A 7 6.98 -12.64 36.17
C ASN A 7 6.54 -14.10 36.34
N GLY A 8 7.44 -15.06 36.10
CA GLY A 8 7.23 -16.47 36.35
C GLY A 8 7.51 -17.39 35.15
N PRO A 9 7.45 -18.72 35.36
CA PRO A 9 7.73 -19.68 34.30
C PRO A 9 6.58 -19.78 33.28
N VAL A 10 6.89 -19.64 31.99
CA VAL A 10 5.96 -19.91 30.88
C VAL A 10 6.30 -21.25 30.22
N THR A 11 5.28 -22.06 29.93
CA THR A 11 5.44 -23.39 29.31
C THR A 11 4.96 -23.37 27.86
N ILE A 12 5.86 -23.59 26.89
CA ILE A 12 5.57 -23.49 25.44
C ILE A 12 5.46 -24.88 24.75
N GLY A 13 5.62 -25.97 25.51
CA GLY A 13 5.56 -27.34 24.97
C GLY A 13 6.79 -27.71 24.11
N ASN A 14 6.66 -28.70 23.20
CA ASN A 14 7.71 -29.18 22.28
C ASN A 14 7.60 -28.54 20.88
N ARG A 15 7.17 -27.29 20.79
CA ARG A 15 6.82 -26.64 19.51
C ARG A 15 7.98 -25.96 18.79
N ALA A 16 9.13 -25.82 19.43
CA ALA A 16 10.31 -25.17 18.84
C ALA A 16 11.23 -26.20 18.15
N GLY A 17 11.56 -25.93 16.88
CA GLY A 17 12.57 -26.64 16.11
C GLY A 17 13.89 -25.87 15.99
N PRO A 18 14.90 -26.43 15.31
CA PRO A 18 16.12 -25.70 14.98
C PRO A 18 15.80 -24.40 14.22
N GLY A 19 16.37 -23.27 14.67
CA GLY A 19 16.14 -21.94 14.08
C GLY A 19 15.05 -21.10 14.75
N ASP A 20 14.18 -21.72 15.57
CA ASP A 20 13.21 -20.97 16.38
C ASP A 20 13.90 -20.31 17.58
N VAL A 21 13.47 -19.08 17.89
CA VAL A 21 13.92 -18.33 19.06
C VAL A 21 12.73 -17.89 19.88
N ILE A 22 12.98 -17.58 21.15
CA ILE A 22 11.94 -17.13 22.06
C ILE A 22 12.43 -15.83 22.65
N ASP A 23 11.62 -14.78 22.49
CA ASP A 23 11.91 -13.48 23.11
C ASP A 23 11.58 -13.60 24.62
N PRO A 24 12.59 -13.58 25.51
CA PRO A 24 12.34 -13.69 26.95
C PRO A 24 11.99 -12.32 27.57
N GLU A 25 12.07 -11.23 26.80
CA GLU A 25 11.88 -9.87 27.28
C GLU A 25 10.44 -9.39 27.11
N VAL A 26 9.97 -8.61 28.09
CA VAL A 26 8.63 -8.01 28.06
C VAL A 26 8.68 -6.73 27.23
N ARG A 27 7.90 -6.69 26.15
CA ARG A 27 7.70 -5.48 25.35
C ARG A 27 6.30 -4.92 25.61
N VAL A 28 6.22 -3.68 26.08
CA VAL A 28 4.97 -2.93 26.13
C VAL A 28 4.74 -2.34 24.74
N ILE A 29 3.80 -2.89 23.99
CA ILE A 29 3.38 -2.35 22.70
C ILE A 29 2.28 -1.34 22.98
N SER A 30 2.62 -0.05 22.94
CA SER A 30 1.63 1.02 22.97
C SER A 30 1.16 1.26 21.55
N ASN A 31 -0.09 0.95 21.25
CA ASN A 31 -0.71 1.38 20.01
C ASN A 31 -0.91 2.90 20.04
N LEU A 32 -0.75 3.54 18.89
CA LEU A 32 -1.22 4.90 18.62
C LEU A 32 -2.68 5.02 19.11
N ILE A 33 -3.09 6.16 19.67
CA ILE A 33 -4.50 6.40 20.04
C ILE A 33 -5.33 6.30 18.74
N VAL A 34 -5.95 5.14 18.50
CA VAL A 34 -6.68 4.84 17.26
C VAL A 34 -8.15 5.30 17.31
N ASP A 35 -8.60 5.70 18.50
CA ASP A 35 -9.97 6.15 18.78
C ASP A 35 -9.92 7.46 19.55
N GLN A 36 -10.37 8.55 18.91
CA GLN A 36 -10.50 9.87 19.53
C GLN A 36 -11.93 10.16 20.00
N THR A 37 -12.83 9.18 20.01
CA THR A 37 -14.18 9.36 20.54
C THR A 37 -14.19 9.40 22.07
N LEU A 38 -15.32 9.84 22.63
CA LEU A 38 -15.59 9.76 24.06
C LEU A 38 -15.69 8.32 24.61
N SER A 39 -15.58 7.31 23.74
CA SER A 39 -15.47 5.90 24.13
C SER A 39 -14.08 5.58 24.69
N ASN A 40 -13.08 6.40 24.41
CA ASN A 40 -11.70 6.20 24.82
C ASN A 40 -11.34 7.11 26.02
N PRO A 41 -11.17 6.55 27.22
CA PRO A 41 -10.75 7.31 28.40
C PRO A 41 -9.41 8.03 28.21
N SER A 42 -8.50 7.48 27.41
CA SER A 42 -7.20 8.11 27.13
C SER A 42 -7.36 9.38 26.29
N ALA A 43 -8.29 9.39 25.34
CA ALA A 43 -8.58 10.58 24.54
C ALA A 43 -9.20 11.70 25.40
N ILE A 44 -10.08 11.34 26.33
CA ILE A 44 -10.65 12.28 27.31
C ILE A 44 -9.55 12.85 28.20
N LEU A 45 -8.68 12.01 28.77
CA LEU A 45 -7.57 12.44 29.61
C LEU A 45 -6.63 13.41 28.88
N THR A 46 -6.24 13.08 27.64
CA THR A 46 -5.41 13.97 26.82
C THR A 46 -6.12 15.30 26.55
N ALA A 47 -7.42 15.30 26.29
CA ALA A 47 -8.17 16.54 26.08
C ALA A 47 -8.23 17.41 27.35
N LEU A 48 -8.43 16.80 28.52
CA LEU A 48 -8.40 17.49 29.82
C LEU A 48 -7.02 18.10 30.09
N GLU A 49 -5.95 17.35 29.85
CA GLU A 49 -4.57 17.83 29.97
C GLU A 49 -4.33 19.05 29.06
N ARG A 50 -4.77 18.99 27.80
CA ARG A 50 -4.66 20.10 26.84
C ARG A 50 -5.50 21.32 27.23
N ALA A 51 -6.65 21.10 27.87
CA ALA A 51 -7.48 22.16 28.43
C ALA A 51 -6.90 22.76 29.73
N GLY A 52 -5.80 22.22 30.26
CA GLY A 52 -5.22 22.64 31.53
C GLY A 52 -6.07 22.24 32.74
N VAL A 53 -6.86 21.17 32.60
CA VAL A 53 -7.78 20.66 33.63
C VAL A 53 -7.17 19.42 34.28
N ASP A 54 -6.84 19.52 35.57
CA ASP A 54 -6.42 18.37 36.37
C ASP A 54 -7.60 17.42 36.61
N ASP A 55 -7.39 16.11 36.37
CA ASP A 55 -8.37 15.05 36.64
C ASP A 55 -7.90 14.07 37.74
N PRO A 56 -7.83 14.52 39.00
CA PRO A 56 -7.32 13.68 40.09
C PRO A 56 -8.21 12.45 40.30
N GLY A 57 -7.64 11.27 40.06
CA GLY A 57 -8.36 10.00 40.20
C GLY A 57 -9.35 9.71 39.06
N MET A 58 -9.21 10.36 37.90
CA MET A 58 -10.05 10.16 36.70
C MET A 58 -11.55 10.42 36.93
N LEU A 59 -11.90 11.30 37.86
CA LEU A 59 -13.29 11.56 38.24
C LEU A 59 -14.05 12.30 37.13
N ILE A 60 -13.40 13.26 36.46
CA ILE A 60 -13.97 14.01 35.33
C ILE A 60 -14.11 13.06 34.14
N THR A 61 -13.06 12.29 33.84
CA THR A 61 -13.08 11.25 32.80
C THR A 61 -14.23 10.26 33.01
N ALA A 62 -14.40 9.75 34.24
CA ALA A 62 -15.51 8.86 34.58
C ALA A 62 -16.88 9.54 34.44
N SER A 63 -17.00 10.81 34.83
CA SER A 63 -18.24 11.57 34.67
C SER A 63 -18.63 11.74 33.20
N ILE A 64 -17.65 12.05 32.34
CA ILE A 64 -17.86 12.18 30.89
C ILE A 64 -18.25 10.84 30.29
N ALA A 65 -17.53 9.76 30.61
CA ALA A 65 -17.85 8.42 30.12
C ALA A 65 -19.26 7.97 30.52
N ASN A 66 -19.69 8.26 31.76
CA ASN A 66 -21.03 7.95 32.24
C ASN A 66 -22.13 8.77 31.54
N ALA A 67 -21.87 10.06 31.27
CA ALA A 67 -22.81 10.92 30.52
C ALA A 67 -22.89 10.53 29.04
N TYR A 68 -21.80 10.04 28.47
CA TYR A 68 -21.71 9.58 27.09
C TYR A 68 -22.40 8.23 26.86
N ALA A 69 -22.27 7.28 27.79
CA ALA A 69 -22.83 5.93 27.67
C ALA A 69 -24.29 5.84 27.15
N PRO A 70 -25.27 6.63 27.65
CA PRO A 70 -26.65 6.57 27.17
C PRO A 70 -26.84 7.14 25.75
N VAL A 71 -25.99 8.07 25.32
CA VAL A 71 -26.08 8.71 23.99
C VAL A 71 -25.14 8.10 22.95
N LYS A 72 -24.20 7.24 23.37
CA LYS A 72 -23.26 6.55 22.49
C LYS A 72 -23.92 5.92 21.24
N PRO A 73 -25.09 5.23 21.32
CA PRO A 73 -25.70 4.65 20.12
C PRO A 73 -26.08 5.70 19.05
N LEU A 74 -26.35 6.95 19.46
CA LEU A 74 -26.66 8.04 18.54
C LEU A 74 -25.40 8.63 17.90
N PHE A 75 -24.28 8.68 18.64
CA PHE A 75 -22.96 8.97 18.08
C PHE A 75 -22.54 7.90 17.06
N ASP A 76 -22.73 6.62 17.39
CA ASP A 76 -22.44 5.50 16.49
C ASP A 76 -23.31 5.59 15.20
N ALA A 77 -24.58 5.98 15.32
CA ALA A 77 -25.48 6.19 14.18
C ALA A 77 -25.05 7.37 13.30
N LEU A 78 -24.61 8.49 13.90
CA LEU A 78 -24.05 9.63 13.17
C LEU A 78 -22.79 9.21 12.41
N SER A 79 -21.86 8.51 13.07
CA SER A 79 -20.64 7.98 12.44
C SER A 79 -20.94 7.08 11.23
N ALA A 80 -21.92 6.19 11.37
CA ALA A 80 -22.34 5.31 10.28
C ALA A 80 -22.91 6.10 9.10
N ALA A 81 -23.75 7.12 9.36
CA ALA A 81 -24.29 8.00 8.32
C ALA A 81 -23.19 8.80 7.61
N GLU A 82 -22.23 9.33 8.36
CA GLU A 82 -21.08 10.08 7.83
C GLU A 82 -20.22 9.21 6.91
N ARG A 83 -19.97 7.93 7.27
CA ARG A 83 -19.27 6.97 6.40
C ARG A 83 -20.02 6.71 5.09
N VAL A 84 -21.34 6.53 5.16
CA VAL A 84 -22.17 6.33 3.96
C VAL A 84 -22.10 7.57 3.06
N TYR A 85 -22.17 8.77 3.65
CA TYR A 85 -22.03 10.02 2.91
C TYR A 85 -20.63 10.16 2.29
N ALA A 86 -19.56 9.91 3.03
CA ALA A 86 -18.19 10.01 2.51
C ALA A 86 -17.98 9.12 1.28
N ASN A 87 -18.44 7.87 1.33
CA ASN A 87 -18.35 6.94 0.20
C ASN A 87 -19.16 7.43 -1.01
N ALA A 88 -20.41 7.87 -0.79
CA ALA A 88 -21.26 8.37 -1.86
C ALA A 88 -20.72 9.67 -2.48
N ALA A 89 -20.19 10.57 -1.65
CA ALA A 89 -19.58 11.82 -2.07
C ALA A 89 -18.28 11.58 -2.87
N ALA A 90 -17.44 10.64 -2.46
CA ALA A 90 -16.24 10.26 -3.21
C ALA A 90 -16.59 9.69 -4.59
N ALA A 91 -17.57 8.79 -4.68
CA ALA A 91 -18.05 8.26 -5.96
C ALA A 91 -18.63 9.36 -6.85
N ALA A 92 -19.39 10.30 -6.29
CA ALA A 92 -19.93 11.45 -7.01
C ALA A 92 -18.81 12.40 -7.51
N ALA A 93 -17.77 12.64 -6.71
CA ALA A 93 -16.63 13.46 -7.08
C ALA A 93 -15.78 12.82 -8.20
N ALA A 94 -15.58 11.50 -8.13
CA ALA A 94 -14.90 10.74 -9.17
C ALA A 94 -15.71 10.67 -10.48
N SER A 95 -17.01 10.96 -10.45
CA SER A 95 -17.89 10.95 -11.63
C SER A 95 -18.84 12.16 -11.65
N PRO A 96 -18.32 13.38 -11.86
CA PRO A 96 -19.11 14.61 -11.71
C PRO A 96 -20.36 14.69 -12.59
N ASN A 97 -20.33 14.03 -13.76
CA ASN A 97 -21.43 14.03 -14.73
C ASN A 97 -22.47 12.91 -14.50
N ASN A 98 -22.26 12.03 -13.51
CA ASN A 98 -23.19 10.95 -13.21
C ASN A 98 -24.28 11.40 -12.23
N ALA A 99 -25.45 11.76 -12.75
CA ALA A 99 -26.57 12.26 -11.97
C ALA A 99 -27.05 11.29 -10.86
N ALA A 100 -26.93 9.96 -11.07
CA ALA A 100 -27.33 8.98 -10.06
C ALA A 100 -26.37 9.01 -8.85
N LEU A 101 -25.07 9.16 -9.09
CA LEU A 101 -24.07 9.30 -8.02
C LEU A 101 -24.23 10.64 -7.28
N GLN A 102 -24.51 11.73 -8.00
CA GLN A 102 -24.83 13.01 -7.37
C GLN A 102 -26.06 12.92 -6.45
N GLN A 103 -27.11 12.24 -6.90
CA GLN A 103 -28.33 12.03 -6.10
C GLN A 103 -28.08 11.14 -4.89
N ALA A 104 -27.28 10.07 -5.04
CA ALA A 104 -26.91 9.19 -3.93
C ALA A 104 -26.14 9.95 -2.83
N ALA A 105 -25.18 10.81 -3.21
CA ALA A 105 -24.47 11.66 -2.27
C ALA A 105 -25.41 12.63 -1.53
N ALA A 106 -26.35 13.27 -2.25
CA ALA A 106 -27.34 14.16 -1.64
C ALA A 106 -28.27 13.43 -0.65
N SER A 107 -28.72 12.22 -0.99
CA SER A 107 -29.55 11.39 -0.11
C SER A 107 -28.77 10.93 1.13
N ALA A 108 -27.49 10.58 0.98
CA ALA A 108 -26.64 10.21 2.11
C ALA A 108 -26.39 11.40 3.05
N LEU A 109 -26.20 12.61 2.51
CA LEU A 109 -26.08 13.84 3.30
C LEU A 109 -27.34 14.11 4.15
N ALA A 110 -28.52 13.92 3.58
CA ALA A 110 -29.77 14.03 4.34
C ALA A 110 -29.85 12.99 5.49
N GLY A 111 -29.22 11.82 5.33
CA GLY A 111 -29.06 10.83 6.39
C GLY A 111 -28.17 11.31 7.52
N VAL A 112 -27.07 12.00 7.21
CA VAL A 112 -26.19 12.65 8.20
C VAL A 112 -26.97 13.70 8.98
N ASP A 113 -27.69 14.59 8.30
CA ASP A 113 -28.49 15.63 8.93
C ASP A 113 -29.54 15.05 9.89
N ALA A 114 -30.21 13.96 9.49
CA ALA A 114 -31.19 13.27 10.33
C ALA A 114 -30.56 12.61 11.57
N ALA A 115 -29.41 11.95 11.41
CA ALA A 115 -28.69 11.34 12.53
C ALA A 115 -28.18 12.40 13.52
N LYS A 116 -27.67 13.52 13.01
CA LYS A 116 -27.24 14.67 13.82
C LYS A 116 -28.40 15.27 14.61
N ALA A 117 -29.54 15.50 13.96
CA ALA A 117 -30.74 16.02 14.63
C ALA A 117 -31.26 15.05 15.71
N ALA A 118 -31.16 13.74 15.49
CA ALA A 118 -31.54 12.73 16.49
C ALA A 118 -30.60 12.72 17.70
N LEU A 119 -29.29 12.91 17.48
CA LEU A 119 -28.31 13.05 18.55
C LEU A 119 -28.56 14.33 19.36
N GLU A 120 -28.62 15.48 18.70
CA GLU A 120 -28.79 16.79 19.33
C GLU A 120 -30.14 16.94 20.04
N GLY A 121 -31.18 16.26 19.54
CA GLY A 121 -32.52 16.23 20.14
C GLY A 121 -32.66 15.28 21.34
N ASN A 122 -31.66 14.46 21.64
CA ASN A 122 -31.72 13.53 22.77
C ASN A 122 -31.50 14.24 24.11
N GLU A 123 -32.28 13.86 25.13
CA GLU A 123 -32.22 14.47 26.46
C GLU A 123 -30.84 14.32 27.15
N GLY A 124 -30.08 13.27 26.80
CA GLY A 124 -28.73 13.03 27.32
C GLY A 124 -27.63 13.85 26.64
N TYR A 125 -27.89 14.42 25.46
CA TYR A 125 -26.87 15.14 24.69
C TYR A 125 -26.56 16.51 25.28
N ALA A 126 -27.57 17.33 25.59
CA ALA A 126 -27.34 18.67 26.13
C ALA A 126 -26.55 18.67 27.46
N PRO A 127 -26.83 17.76 28.43
CA PRO A 127 -26.00 17.61 29.62
C PRO A 127 -24.56 17.18 29.32
N LEU A 128 -24.36 16.25 28.37
CA LEU A 128 -23.03 15.85 27.93
C LEU A 128 -22.28 17.05 27.32
N ALA A 129 -22.89 17.76 26.37
CA ALA A 129 -22.28 18.92 25.71
C ALA A 129 -21.87 20.00 26.73
N ALA A 130 -22.72 20.31 27.70
CA ALA A 130 -22.40 21.25 28.77
C ALA A 130 -21.24 20.76 29.67
N LEU A 131 -21.16 19.45 29.92
CA LEU A 131 -20.05 18.85 30.67
C LEU A 131 -18.74 18.93 29.89
N LEU A 132 -18.74 18.69 28.58
CA LEU A 132 -17.56 18.83 27.73
C LEU A 132 -17.09 20.28 27.68
N GLU A 133 -18.01 21.23 27.43
CA GLU A 133 -17.72 22.67 27.40
C GLU A 133 -17.12 23.16 28.73
N THR A 134 -17.69 22.72 29.86
CA THR A 134 -17.17 23.08 31.21
C THR A 134 -15.72 22.63 31.42
N ASN A 135 -15.31 21.55 30.77
CA ASN A 135 -13.97 20.98 30.88
C ASN A 135 -13.06 21.34 29.69
N GLY A 136 -13.48 22.28 28.83
CA GLY A 136 -12.69 22.73 27.69
C GLY A 136 -12.50 21.67 26.59
N ILE A 137 -13.40 20.68 26.53
CA ILE A 137 -13.37 19.61 25.51
C ILE A 137 -14.29 20.02 24.36
N GLU A 138 -13.71 20.15 23.16
CA GLU A 138 -14.43 20.39 21.92
C GLU A 138 -14.59 19.09 21.14
N LEU A 139 -15.69 18.96 20.39
CA LEU A 139 -15.92 17.85 19.46
C LEU A 139 -15.90 18.34 18.01
N ASP A 140 -15.25 17.59 17.13
CA ASP A 140 -15.39 17.68 15.66
C ASP A 140 -16.11 16.41 15.18
N GLY A 141 -17.39 16.57 14.83
CA GLY A 141 -18.32 15.46 14.64
C GLY A 141 -18.41 14.62 15.92
N ILE A 142 -17.95 13.38 15.84
CA ILE A 142 -17.93 12.41 16.97
C ILE A 142 -16.59 12.37 17.73
N ASN A 143 -15.56 13.01 17.21
CA ASN A 143 -14.20 12.94 17.73
C ASN A 143 -13.92 14.10 18.67
N ILE A 144 -13.14 13.85 19.71
CA ILE A 144 -12.58 14.90 20.56
C ILE A 144 -11.51 15.65 19.77
N VAL A 145 -11.61 16.98 19.73
CA VAL A 145 -10.60 17.83 19.14
C VAL A 145 -9.36 17.82 20.02
N ILE A 146 -8.37 17.01 19.62
CA ILE A 146 -7.05 17.03 20.21
C ILE A 146 -6.16 17.78 19.24
N THR A 147 -5.79 19.01 19.59
CA THR A 147 -4.90 19.81 18.74
C THR A 147 -3.57 19.07 18.58
N ASN A 148 -3.18 18.95 17.32
CA ASN A 148 -1.88 18.46 16.96
C ASN A 148 -0.85 19.52 17.38
N ALA A 149 -0.22 19.29 18.53
CA ALA A 149 0.86 20.09 19.07
C ALA A 149 2.01 19.14 19.43
N ALA A 150 3.22 19.52 19.05
CA ALA A 150 4.40 18.70 19.28
C ALA A 150 4.58 18.37 20.78
N PRO A 151 5.23 17.23 21.12
CA PRO A 151 5.36 16.75 22.50
C PRO A 151 6.09 17.72 23.44
N ASP A 152 6.83 18.68 22.89
CA ASP A 152 7.53 19.75 23.60
C ASP A 152 6.61 20.97 23.83
N GLU A 153 5.33 20.72 24.13
CA GLU A 153 4.31 21.76 24.35
C GLU A 153 4.12 22.71 23.15
N GLY A 154 4.39 22.23 21.92
CA GLY A 154 4.25 23.01 20.70
C GLY A 154 5.41 23.96 20.41
N LEU A 155 6.59 23.74 21.01
CA LEU A 155 7.82 24.43 20.61
C LEU A 155 8.29 23.97 19.22
N SER A 156 8.06 22.70 18.88
CA SER A 156 8.29 22.16 17.54
C SER A 156 7.04 22.28 16.66
N ALA A 157 7.24 22.27 15.34
CA ALA A 157 6.14 22.31 14.38
C ALA A 157 5.21 21.08 14.57
N PRO A 158 3.89 21.27 14.52
CA PRO A 158 2.94 20.16 14.62
C PRO A 158 2.99 19.25 13.37
N PHE A 159 2.66 17.96 13.51
CA PHE A 159 2.69 16.97 12.41
C PHE A 159 1.34 16.27 12.26
N ASN A 160 0.76 16.22 11.06
CA ASN A 160 -0.55 15.57 10.86
C ASN A 160 -0.36 14.09 10.48
N SER A 161 -1.46 13.33 10.39
CA SER A 161 -1.41 11.92 9.98
C SER A 161 -0.78 11.71 8.60
N TRP A 162 -0.82 12.72 7.72
CA TRP A 162 -0.11 12.68 6.45
C TRP A 162 1.41 12.61 6.64
N PHE A 163 1.97 13.28 7.64
CA PHE A 163 3.40 13.16 7.96
C PHE A 163 3.78 11.74 8.38
N THR A 164 2.93 11.04 9.12
CA THR A 164 3.13 9.63 9.48
C THR A 164 3.09 8.73 8.25
N LEU A 165 2.09 8.90 7.38
CA LEU A 165 1.96 8.14 6.13
C LEU A 165 3.13 8.41 5.18
N PHE A 166 3.55 9.68 5.06
CA PHE A 166 4.73 10.03 4.30
C PHE A 166 6.00 9.45 4.91
N GLY A 167 6.11 9.41 6.24
CA GLY A 167 7.21 8.75 6.94
C GLY A 167 7.29 7.26 6.63
N GLN A 168 6.14 6.57 6.59
CA GLN A 168 6.06 5.16 6.18
C GLN A 168 6.40 4.98 4.69
N PHE A 169 5.84 5.81 3.79
CA PHE A 169 6.24 5.81 2.37
C PHE A 169 7.75 6.03 2.22
N PHE A 170 8.33 6.96 2.99
CA PHE A 170 9.77 7.23 2.95
C PHE A 170 10.60 6.03 3.43
N ASP A 171 10.20 5.41 4.54
CA ASP A 171 10.79 4.17 5.08
C ASP A 171 10.76 3.03 4.07
N HIS A 172 9.65 2.88 3.34
CA HIS A 172 9.53 1.88 2.29
C HIS A 172 10.59 2.03 1.18
N GLY A 173 11.04 3.26 0.93
CA GLY A 173 12.13 3.52 0.00
C GLY A 173 13.53 3.31 0.55
N LEU A 174 13.67 3.02 1.84
CA LEU A 174 14.96 2.72 2.44
C LEU A 174 15.17 1.22 2.53
N ASP A 175 14.15 0.46 2.93
CA ASP A 175 14.29 -0.98 3.10
C ASP A 175 13.02 -1.81 2.90
N LEU A 176 13.27 -3.05 2.49
CA LEU A 176 12.35 -4.16 2.53
C LEU A 176 13.15 -5.44 2.79
N VAL A 177 12.79 -6.15 3.85
CA VAL A 177 13.47 -7.38 4.26
C VAL A 177 12.52 -8.56 4.13
N GLY A 178 12.98 -9.61 3.43
CA GLY A 178 12.23 -10.86 3.28
C GLY A 178 11.87 -11.47 4.64
N LYS A 179 10.68 -12.08 4.73
CA LYS A 179 10.18 -12.75 5.94
C LYS A 179 10.20 -14.27 5.72
N GLY A 180 10.63 -15.04 6.72
CA GLY A 180 10.63 -16.50 6.70
C GLY A 180 11.96 -17.14 6.26
N GLY A 181 12.02 -18.47 6.24
CA GLY A 181 13.23 -19.24 5.90
C GLY A 181 14.26 -19.39 7.03
N SER A 182 14.08 -18.66 8.13
CA SER A 182 15.03 -18.62 9.26
C SER A 182 14.43 -19.06 10.60
N GLY A 183 13.28 -19.75 10.58
CA GLY A 183 12.52 -20.11 11.78
C GLY A 183 11.56 -19.02 12.26
N THR A 184 11.04 -19.18 13.48
CA THR A 184 10.04 -18.30 14.09
C THR A 184 10.50 -17.72 15.42
N VAL A 185 9.96 -16.56 15.78
CA VAL A 185 10.04 -15.97 17.12
C VAL A 185 8.71 -16.25 17.82
N MET A 186 8.76 -16.89 18.98
CA MET A 186 7.60 -17.01 19.86
C MET A 186 7.68 -15.93 20.94
N ILE A 187 6.61 -15.14 21.11
CA ILE A 187 6.50 -14.07 22.10
C ILE A 187 5.42 -14.46 23.10
N PRO A 188 5.77 -14.86 24.33
CA PRO A 188 4.80 -15.26 25.35
C PRO A 188 3.80 -14.16 25.70
N LEU A 189 2.53 -14.52 25.91
CA LEU A 189 1.55 -13.65 26.55
C LEU A 189 1.67 -13.77 28.07
N MET A 190 1.55 -12.62 28.74
CA MET A 190 1.60 -12.55 30.19
C MET A 190 0.25 -12.92 30.82
N PRO A 191 0.19 -13.48 32.05
CA PRO A 191 -1.08 -13.83 32.68
C PRO A 191 -2.07 -12.66 32.85
N ASP A 192 -1.58 -11.43 32.84
CA ASP A 192 -2.35 -10.18 32.91
C ASP A 192 -2.62 -9.55 31.54
N ASP A 193 -2.15 -10.16 30.44
CA ASP A 193 -2.51 -9.75 29.08
C ASP A 193 -4.00 -10.06 28.82
N PRO A 194 -4.79 -9.13 28.26
CA PRO A 194 -6.20 -9.36 27.96
C PRO A 194 -6.48 -10.55 27.01
N LEU A 195 -5.51 -10.94 26.17
CA LEU A 195 -5.61 -12.09 25.26
C LEU A 195 -5.18 -13.41 25.93
N TYR A 196 -4.64 -13.37 27.15
CA TYR A 196 -4.21 -14.56 27.87
C TYR A 196 -5.41 -15.37 28.39
N VAL A 197 -5.40 -16.67 28.08
CA VAL A 197 -6.41 -17.61 28.57
C VAL A 197 -5.76 -18.63 29.50
N PRO A 198 -6.06 -18.65 30.82
CA PRO A 198 -5.46 -19.58 31.77
C PRO A 198 -5.54 -21.05 31.31
N GLY A 199 -4.39 -21.72 31.23
CA GLY A 199 -4.27 -23.11 30.78
C GLY A 199 -4.32 -23.32 29.27
N SER A 200 -4.52 -22.28 28.47
CA SER A 200 -4.49 -22.37 27.01
C SER A 200 -3.09 -22.71 26.49
N PRO A 201 -2.97 -23.60 25.50
CA PRO A 201 -1.69 -23.88 24.84
C PRO A 201 -1.29 -22.82 23.80
N THR A 202 -2.02 -21.71 23.67
CA THR A 202 -1.79 -20.66 22.65
C THR A 202 -1.50 -19.28 23.26
N ASN A 203 -1.02 -19.21 24.50
CA ASN A 203 -0.65 -17.95 25.16
C ASN A 203 0.71 -17.42 24.68
N PHE A 204 0.85 -17.24 23.36
CA PHE A 204 2.00 -16.63 22.71
C PHE A 204 1.62 -16.12 21.32
N MET A 205 2.28 -15.05 20.87
CA MET A 205 2.30 -14.61 19.47
C MET A 205 3.44 -15.31 18.73
N VAL A 206 3.30 -15.46 17.41
CA VAL A 206 4.33 -16.05 16.54
C VAL A 206 4.66 -15.08 15.42
N LEU A 207 5.94 -14.86 15.17
CA LEU A 207 6.44 -14.07 14.06
C LEU A 207 7.48 -14.89 13.27
N THR A 208 7.51 -14.76 11.95
CA THR A 208 8.60 -15.33 11.16
C THR A 208 9.85 -14.47 11.32
N ARG A 209 11.02 -15.11 11.39
CA ARG A 209 12.30 -14.39 11.38
C ARG A 209 12.61 -13.91 9.97
N ALA A 210 13.40 -12.84 9.86
CA ALA A 210 13.87 -12.31 8.57
C ALA A 210 14.61 -13.39 7.76
N THR A 211 14.39 -13.38 6.45
CA THR A 211 15.10 -14.23 5.50
C THR A 211 16.57 -13.83 5.47
N VAL A 212 17.43 -14.84 5.65
CA VAL A 212 18.87 -14.71 5.51
C VAL A 212 19.33 -15.62 4.36
N GLY A 213 20.47 -15.28 3.76
CA GLY A 213 21.12 -16.12 2.76
C GLY A 213 22.16 -17.07 3.37
N PRO A 214 22.59 -18.09 2.61
CA PRO A 214 23.66 -18.97 3.05
C PRO A 214 24.99 -18.20 3.15
N GLY A 215 25.93 -18.75 3.92
CA GLY A 215 27.30 -18.25 3.96
C GLY A 215 28.05 -18.43 2.62
N PRO A 216 29.36 -18.13 2.57
CA PRO A 216 30.19 -18.26 1.37
C PRO A 216 30.21 -19.65 0.70
N ASP A 217 29.71 -20.69 1.36
CA ASP A 217 29.64 -22.07 0.86
C ASP A 217 28.30 -22.45 0.22
N GLY A 218 27.28 -21.59 0.32
CA GLY A 218 25.96 -21.82 -0.24
C GLY A 218 25.04 -22.75 0.58
N ILE A 219 25.40 -23.09 1.82
CA ILE A 219 24.60 -23.94 2.73
C ILE A 219 23.95 -23.07 3.82
N MET A 220 22.72 -23.43 4.23
CA MET A 220 21.95 -22.72 5.26
C MET A 220 21.99 -23.50 6.58
N VAL A 221 22.20 -22.80 7.70
CA VAL A 221 22.15 -23.32 9.08
C VAL A 221 23.29 -24.32 9.35
N ASP A 222 23.76 -24.38 10.60
CA ASP A 222 24.73 -25.40 11.04
C ASP A 222 24.20 -26.81 10.74
N ASN A 223 24.81 -27.44 9.75
CA ASN A 223 24.44 -28.75 9.26
C ASN A 223 25.48 -29.73 9.83
N PRO A 224 25.19 -30.43 10.93
CA PRO A 224 26.15 -31.34 11.54
C PRO A 224 26.49 -32.56 10.68
N ALA A 225 25.84 -32.73 9.51
CA ALA A 225 26.18 -33.72 8.51
C ALA A 225 27.27 -33.26 7.52
N THR A 226 27.65 -31.99 7.54
CA THR A 226 28.79 -31.44 6.79
C THR A 226 29.98 -31.20 7.71
N ALA A 227 31.18 -31.18 7.12
CA ALA A 227 32.43 -30.94 7.85
C ALA A 227 32.81 -29.45 7.88
N VAL A 228 31.94 -28.58 7.37
CA VAL A 228 32.12 -27.14 7.38
C VAL A 228 31.56 -26.63 8.72
N ASP A 229 32.21 -25.62 9.31
CA ASP A 229 31.72 -24.98 10.53
C ASP A 229 30.90 -23.77 10.09
N GLU A 230 29.59 -23.94 10.17
CA GLU A 230 28.54 -23.06 9.64
C GLU A 230 27.98 -22.16 10.75
N SER A 231 28.63 -22.12 11.91
CA SER A 231 28.24 -21.28 13.07
C SER A 231 28.29 -19.77 12.77
N ALA A 232 28.82 -19.38 11.61
CA ALA A 232 28.90 -18.02 11.09
C ALA A 232 27.90 -17.68 9.97
N ASP A 233 26.95 -18.57 9.63
CA ASP A 233 25.96 -18.42 8.53
C ASP A 233 24.92 -17.30 8.71
N ASN A 234 25.18 -16.37 9.64
CA ASN A 234 24.41 -15.15 9.86
C ASN A 234 24.73 -14.09 8.80
N SER A 235 24.42 -14.37 7.52
CA SER A 235 24.28 -13.26 6.58
C SER A 235 23.19 -12.31 7.12
N ARG A 236 23.49 -11.01 7.10
CA ARG A 236 22.49 -10.01 7.45
C ARG A 236 21.31 -10.15 6.48
N PRO A 237 20.08 -9.85 6.92
CA PRO A 237 18.96 -9.84 6.00
C PRO A 237 19.28 -8.97 4.78
N VAL A 238 18.89 -9.46 3.61
CA VAL A 238 19.09 -8.72 2.36
C VAL A 238 17.98 -7.71 2.24
N ASN A 239 18.36 -6.45 2.09
CA ASN A 239 17.45 -5.40 1.70
C ASN A 239 17.15 -5.55 0.20
N THR A 240 15.90 -5.79 -0.16
CA THR A 240 15.45 -5.84 -1.57
C THR A 240 15.07 -4.46 -2.10
N THR A 241 15.14 -3.41 -1.28
CA THR A 241 15.00 -2.02 -1.71
C THR A 241 16.37 -1.38 -1.95
N THR A 242 16.49 -0.48 -2.92
CA THR A 242 17.68 0.36 -3.05
C THR A 242 17.78 1.29 -1.84
N ALA A 243 18.88 1.23 -1.10
CA ALA A 243 19.03 1.99 0.16
C ALA A 243 19.23 3.51 -0.03
N PHE A 244 18.99 4.03 -1.23
CA PHE A 244 19.14 5.45 -1.57
C PHE A 244 17.77 6.13 -1.55
N VAL A 245 17.76 7.44 -1.27
CA VAL A 245 16.55 8.26 -1.45
C VAL A 245 16.42 8.57 -2.94
N ASP A 246 15.95 7.59 -3.71
CA ASP A 246 15.89 7.61 -5.18
C ASP A 246 14.47 7.45 -5.75
N GLN A 247 13.45 7.54 -4.89
CA GLN A 247 12.03 7.36 -5.27
C GLN A 247 11.72 5.96 -5.84
N ASN A 248 12.43 4.92 -5.42
CA ASN A 248 12.10 3.54 -5.77
C ASN A 248 10.66 3.13 -5.37
N GLN A 249 10.00 3.84 -4.46
CA GLN A 249 8.58 3.63 -4.15
C GLN A 249 7.67 3.89 -5.35
N THR A 250 8.12 4.80 -6.24
CA THR A 250 7.47 5.14 -7.50
C THR A 250 8.10 4.37 -8.66
N TYR A 251 9.43 4.23 -8.67
CA TYR A 251 10.22 3.75 -9.82
C TYR A 251 10.89 2.39 -9.63
N THR A 252 10.55 1.67 -8.57
CA THR A 252 11.09 0.36 -8.17
C THR A 252 12.61 0.28 -7.95
N SER A 253 13.04 -0.82 -7.31
CA SER A 253 14.43 -1.14 -6.98
C SER A 253 15.11 -2.04 -8.03
N HIS A 254 14.41 -2.41 -9.11
CA HIS A 254 14.95 -3.31 -10.14
C HIS A 254 14.54 -2.90 -11.56
N ALA A 255 15.50 -2.81 -12.49
CA ALA A 255 15.28 -2.39 -13.88
C ALA A 255 14.21 -3.21 -14.62
N SER A 256 14.17 -4.53 -14.40
CA SER A 256 13.09 -5.39 -14.93
C SER A 256 11.69 -4.99 -14.47
N HIS A 257 11.53 -4.55 -13.22
CA HIS A 257 10.23 -4.12 -12.70
C HIS A 257 9.84 -2.75 -13.28
N GLN A 258 10.81 -1.88 -13.60
CA GLN A 258 10.55 -0.58 -14.27
C GLN A 258 9.85 -0.77 -15.61
N VAL A 259 10.19 -1.83 -16.35
CA VAL A 259 9.55 -2.14 -17.63
C VAL A 259 8.04 -2.28 -17.48
N PHE A 260 7.55 -2.87 -16.38
CA PHE A 260 6.11 -3.09 -16.20
C PHE A 260 5.37 -1.85 -15.70
N LEU A 261 6.06 -0.88 -15.09
CA LEU A 261 5.45 0.35 -14.58
C LEU A 261 5.44 1.51 -15.59
N ARG A 262 6.19 1.38 -16.69
CA ARG A 262 6.17 2.35 -17.80
C ARG A 262 4.97 2.10 -18.70
N GLU A 263 4.36 3.18 -19.16
CA GLU A 263 3.36 3.12 -20.21
C GLU A 263 4.02 2.94 -21.58
N TYR A 264 3.43 2.03 -22.37
CA TYR A 264 3.83 1.79 -23.76
C TYR A 264 2.62 1.93 -24.68
N VAL A 265 2.91 2.38 -25.89
CA VAL A 265 1.99 2.34 -27.03
C VAL A 265 2.63 1.56 -28.15
N MET A 266 1.81 0.98 -29.03
CA MET A 266 2.33 0.34 -30.23
C MET A 266 2.72 1.42 -31.26
N GLY A 267 4.00 1.48 -31.59
CA GLY A 267 4.52 2.37 -32.62
C GLY A 267 4.00 2.04 -34.01
N ALA A 268 4.21 2.96 -34.96
CA ALA A 268 3.82 2.77 -36.36
C ALA A 268 4.52 1.59 -37.05
N ASP A 269 5.63 1.13 -36.48
CA ASP A 269 6.38 -0.07 -36.90
C ASP A 269 5.86 -1.38 -36.28
N GLY A 270 4.78 -1.30 -35.49
CA GLY A 270 4.21 -2.42 -34.77
C GLY A 270 5.10 -2.90 -33.62
N LYS A 271 5.93 -2.02 -33.03
CA LYS A 271 6.78 -2.31 -31.87
C LYS A 271 6.41 -1.44 -30.67
N PRO A 272 6.58 -1.94 -29.43
CA PRO A 272 6.22 -1.17 -28.24
C PRO A 272 7.16 0.03 -28.09
N ALA A 273 6.62 1.22 -27.84
CA ALA A 273 7.36 2.44 -27.59
C ALA A 273 6.90 3.06 -26.28
N ALA A 274 7.85 3.38 -25.39
CA ALA A 274 7.52 4.02 -24.12
C ALA A 274 7.02 5.45 -24.35
N THR A 275 5.96 5.86 -23.66
CA THR A 275 5.40 7.22 -23.79
C THR A 275 6.12 8.25 -22.92
N GLY A 276 6.93 7.75 -21.98
CA GLY A 276 7.55 8.53 -20.91
C GLY A 276 6.65 8.67 -19.68
N GLU A 277 5.43 8.15 -19.70
CA GLU A 277 4.53 8.11 -18.54
C GLU A 277 4.67 6.79 -17.76
N LEU A 278 4.20 6.81 -16.51
CA LEU A 278 3.87 5.60 -15.77
C LEU A 278 2.49 5.10 -16.20
N ILE A 279 2.31 3.78 -16.23
CA ILE A 279 1.01 3.16 -16.55
C ILE A 279 -0.12 3.74 -15.71
N GLN A 280 -1.26 3.96 -16.35
CA GLN A 280 -2.44 4.51 -15.69
C GLN A 280 -3.61 3.54 -15.68
N GLY A 281 -4.46 3.66 -14.67
CA GLY A 281 -5.75 2.97 -14.65
C GLY A 281 -6.76 3.66 -15.57
N ALA A 282 -7.86 2.97 -15.88
CA ALA A 282 -8.89 3.47 -16.81
C ALA A 282 -9.54 4.82 -16.39
N GLN A 283 -9.49 5.18 -15.11
CA GLN A 283 -10.01 6.45 -14.58
C GLN A 283 -8.91 7.52 -14.39
N GLY A 284 -7.70 7.27 -14.87
CA GLY A 284 -6.50 8.06 -14.59
C GLY A 284 -5.82 7.69 -13.27
N GLY A 285 -4.59 8.17 -13.08
CA GLY A 285 -3.80 7.90 -11.87
C GLY A 285 -3.22 6.48 -11.86
N MET A 286 -2.89 5.94 -10.69
CA MET A 286 -2.20 4.64 -10.61
C MET A 286 -2.95 3.51 -11.29
N ALA A 287 -2.23 2.70 -12.05
CA ALA A 287 -2.73 1.45 -12.63
C ALA A 287 -2.98 0.38 -11.56
N THR A 288 -3.84 -0.57 -11.89
CA THR A 288 -4.11 -1.76 -11.10
C THR A 288 -3.34 -2.98 -11.60
N TRP A 289 -3.35 -4.09 -10.85
CA TRP A 289 -2.80 -5.37 -11.31
C TRP A 289 -3.43 -5.83 -12.62
N LYS A 290 -4.73 -5.60 -12.78
CA LYS A 290 -5.44 -5.85 -14.04
C LYS A 290 -4.87 -5.03 -15.21
N ASP A 291 -4.69 -3.73 -14.99
CA ASP A 291 -4.14 -2.83 -16.01
C ASP A 291 -2.71 -3.21 -16.39
N LEU A 292 -1.88 -3.60 -15.41
CA LEU A 292 -0.51 -4.07 -15.64
C LEU A 292 -0.50 -5.37 -16.46
N LYS A 293 -1.34 -6.36 -16.11
CA LYS A 293 -1.46 -7.61 -16.91
C LYS A 293 -1.87 -7.31 -18.35
N ALA A 294 -2.84 -6.43 -18.55
CA ALA A 294 -3.30 -6.04 -19.89
C ALA A 294 -2.18 -5.34 -20.69
N GLN A 295 -1.50 -4.36 -20.10
CA GLN A 295 -0.40 -3.63 -20.73
C GLN A 295 0.77 -4.56 -21.05
N ALA A 296 1.09 -5.51 -20.16
CA ALA A 296 2.11 -6.53 -20.40
C ALA A 296 1.77 -7.45 -21.59
N ALA A 297 0.50 -7.87 -21.72
CA ALA A 297 0.07 -8.71 -22.82
C ALA A 297 0.02 -7.94 -24.15
N ASP A 298 -0.66 -6.80 -24.15
CA ASP A 298 -0.98 -6.05 -25.37
C ASP A 298 0.23 -5.30 -25.94
N MET A 299 1.09 -4.75 -25.07
CA MET A 299 2.26 -3.99 -25.48
C MET A 299 3.51 -4.86 -25.43
N LEU A 300 3.84 -5.47 -24.29
CA LEU A 300 5.11 -6.18 -24.13
C LEU A 300 5.10 -7.59 -24.73
N GLY A 301 3.91 -8.16 -24.98
CA GLY A 301 3.75 -9.54 -25.47
C GLY A 301 3.97 -10.61 -24.39
N ILE A 302 3.88 -10.25 -23.11
CA ILE A 302 4.03 -11.17 -21.97
C ILE A 302 2.64 -11.45 -21.38
N GLN A 303 2.28 -12.74 -21.29
CA GLN A 303 1.11 -13.17 -20.56
C GLN A 303 1.50 -13.41 -19.09
N LEU A 304 1.14 -12.47 -18.22
CA LEU A 304 1.20 -12.65 -16.76
C LEU A 304 -0.07 -13.36 -16.26
N VAL A 305 0.10 -14.23 -15.28
CA VAL A 305 -0.99 -14.87 -14.53
C VAL A 305 -0.92 -14.46 -13.06
N ASP A 306 -1.99 -14.67 -12.30
CA ASP A 306 -2.07 -14.17 -10.92
C ASP A 306 -0.99 -14.73 -9.99
N SER A 307 -0.54 -15.96 -10.22
CA SER A 307 0.59 -16.53 -9.48
C SER A 307 1.93 -15.83 -9.72
N ASP A 308 2.04 -14.95 -10.72
CA ASP A 308 3.23 -14.13 -10.96
C ASP A 308 3.31 -12.90 -10.05
N VAL A 309 2.22 -12.51 -9.38
CA VAL A 309 2.13 -11.26 -8.60
C VAL A 309 3.22 -11.12 -7.54
N GLY A 310 3.63 -12.24 -6.94
CA GLY A 310 4.61 -12.28 -5.86
C GLY A 310 6.07 -12.21 -6.32
N ASN A 311 6.36 -12.30 -7.63
CA ASN A 311 7.74 -12.26 -8.10
C ASN A 311 7.89 -11.83 -9.58
N VAL A 312 8.42 -10.63 -9.79
CA VAL A 312 8.62 -10.03 -11.11
C VAL A 312 9.58 -10.89 -11.95
N PRO A 313 9.25 -11.21 -13.22
CA PRO A 313 10.15 -11.90 -14.14
C PRO A 313 11.38 -11.04 -14.45
N LEU A 314 12.52 -11.69 -14.60
CA LEU A 314 13.75 -11.02 -15.03
C LEU A 314 13.74 -10.86 -16.55
N LEU A 315 13.77 -9.61 -17.00
CA LEU A 315 13.82 -9.20 -18.39
C LEU A 315 15.21 -8.67 -18.73
N LEU A 316 15.65 -8.85 -19.97
CA LEU A 316 16.86 -8.20 -20.46
C LEU A 316 16.61 -6.71 -20.62
N THR A 317 17.27 -5.93 -19.77
CA THR A 317 17.14 -4.48 -19.65
C THR A 317 18.51 -3.82 -19.59
N ASP A 318 18.56 -2.53 -19.91
CA ASP A 318 19.67 -1.68 -19.51
C ASP A 318 19.55 -1.30 -18.01
N PRO A 319 20.54 -0.59 -17.42
CA PRO A 319 20.49 -0.20 -16.01
C PRO A 319 19.34 0.75 -15.63
N TYR A 320 18.67 1.36 -16.60
CA TYR A 320 17.60 2.33 -16.40
C TYR A 320 16.21 1.76 -16.74
N GLY A 321 16.10 0.46 -16.99
CA GLY A 321 14.82 -0.20 -17.25
C GLY A 321 14.29 -0.04 -18.67
N GLU A 322 15.12 0.40 -19.64
CA GLU A 322 14.79 0.19 -21.04
C GLU A 322 15.04 -1.28 -21.39
N PHE A 323 14.02 -1.97 -21.90
CA PHE A 323 14.22 -3.35 -22.30
C PHE A 323 15.04 -3.45 -23.59
N ILE A 324 15.95 -4.43 -23.61
CA ILE A 324 16.74 -4.72 -24.81
C ILE A 324 15.88 -5.56 -25.75
N ARG A 325 15.48 -4.92 -26.85
CA ARG A 325 14.64 -5.50 -27.90
C ARG A 325 15.26 -6.78 -28.49
N GLY A 326 14.43 -7.79 -28.66
CA GLY A 326 14.78 -8.99 -29.41
C GLY A 326 14.70 -8.79 -30.92
N PRO A 327 14.96 -9.86 -31.70
CA PRO A 327 14.92 -9.82 -33.17
C PRO A 327 13.60 -9.34 -33.77
N ASN A 328 12.49 -9.55 -33.09
CA ASN A 328 11.16 -9.08 -33.48
C ASN A 328 10.77 -7.78 -32.78
N GLY A 329 11.68 -7.14 -32.05
CA GLY A 329 11.51 -5.84 -31.41
C GLY A 329 10.71 -5.85 -30.10
N PHE A 330 10.42 -7.05 -29.55
CA PHE A 330 9.72 -7.23 -28.28
C PHE A 330 10.70 -7.52 -27.13
N VAL A 331 10.18 -7.52 -25.91
CA VAL A 331 10.94 -7.77 -24.69
C VAL A 331 11.52 -9.19 -24.68
N GLN A 332 12.69 -9.36 -24.07
CA GLN A 332 13.32 -10.68 -23.91
C GLN A 332 13.31 -11.11 -22.44
N ILE A 333 12.68 -12.25 -22.17
CA ILE A 333 12.61 -12.90 -20.86
C ILE A 333 13.90 -13.68 -20.63
N MET A 334 14.53 -13.48 -19.48
CA MET A 334 15.68 -14.28 -19.08
C MET A 334 15.24 -15.61 -18.48
N THR A 335 15.78 -16.71 -19.00
CA THR A 335 15.55 -18.06 -18.47
C THR A 335 16.88 -18.73 -18.14
N THR A 336 16.84 -19.84 -17.39
CA THR A 336 18.05 -20.64 -17.10
C THR A 336 18.70 -21.24 -18.36
N THR A 337 17.99 -21.25 -19.50
CA THR A 337 18.46 -21.82 -20.77
C THR A 337 18.79 -20.76 -21.83
N GLY A 338 18.70 -19.48 -21.49
CA GLY A 338 18.94 -18.36 -22.40
C GLY A 338 17.75 -17.40 -22.50
N LEU A 339 17.79 -16.52 -23.51
CA LEU A 339 16.77 -15.49 -23.73
C LEU A 339 15.61 -16.04 -24.56
N VAL A 340 14.39 -15.70 -24.16
CA VAL A 340 13.15 -15.96 -24.91
C VAL A 340 12.50 -14.62 -25.23
N GLU A 341 12.42 -14.28 -26.51
CA GLU A 341 11.66 -13.09 -26.92
C GLU A 341 10.15 -13.35 -26.73
N ALA A 342 9.46 -12.37 -26.17
CA ALA A 342 8.01 -12.39 -26.00
C ALA A 342 7.30 -12.24 -27.36
N ASP A 343 6.14 -12.86 -27.50
CA ASP A 343 5.35 -12.87 -28.72
C ASP A 343 3.89 -12.55 -28.38
N PRO A 344 3.38 -11.36 -28.74
CA PRO A 344 1.98 -10.99 -28.48
C PRO A 344 0.98 -11.94 -29.17
N ALA A 345 1.36 -12.63 -30.25
CA ALA A 345 0.49 -13.58 -30.93
C ALA A 345 0.41 -14.96 -30.24
N ALA A 346 1.30 -15.24 -29.28
CA ALA A 346 1.29 -16.50 -28.56
C ALA A 346 0.01 -16.69 -27.72
N ASN A 347 -0.28 -17.94 -27.37
CA ASN A 347 -1.43 -18.34 -26.54
C ASN A 347 -2.78 -17.78 -27.01
N GLY A 348 -2.96 -17.65 -28.33
CA GLY A 348 -4.20 -17.13 -28.91
C GLY A 348 -4.31 -15.61 -28.87
N GLY A 349 -3.18 -14.89 -28.87
CA GLY A 349 -3.14 -13.43 -28.80
C GLY A 349 -3.07 -12.87 -27.38
N LEU A 350 -2.75 -13.71 -26.40
CA LEU A 350 -2.64 -13.32 -24.99
C LEU A 350 -1.20 -12.99 -24.58
N GLY A 351 -0.24 -13.19 -25.48
CA GLY A 351 1.18 -13.06 -25.19
C GLY A 351 1.86 -14.38 -24.78
N THR A 352 3.18 -14.34 -24.68
CA THR A 352 4.00 -15.46 -24.22
C THR A 352 3.81 -15.65 -22.73
N LEU A 353 3.27 -16.81 -22.32
CA LEU A 353 3.31 -17.28 -20.94
C LEU A 353 4.76 -17.35 -20.49
N LEU A 354 5.03 -16.88 -19.27
CA LEU A 354 6.36 -16.97 -18.69
C LEU A 354 6.85 -18.43 -18.69
N PRO A 355 7.97 -18.75 -19.34
CA PRO A 355 8.54 -20.09 -19.30
C PRO A 355 8.74 -20.58 -17.87
N ALA A 356 8.52 -21.88 -17.61
CA ALA A 356 8.66 -22.44 -16.26
C ALA A 356 10.08 -22.25 -15.65
N ASN A 357 11.09 -22.03 -16.50
CA ASN A 357 12.47 -21.77 -16.11
C ASN A 357 12.86 -20.28 -16.20
N THR A 358 11.88 -19.38 -16.17
CA THR A 358 12.08 -17.92 -16.08
C THR A 358 12.83 -17.58 -14.79
N LEU A 359 13.90 -16.80 -14.93
CA LEU A 359 14.59 -16.20 -13.81
C LEU A 359 13.73 -15.09 -13.22
N ARG A 360 13.79 -14.91 -11.90
CA ARG A 360 12.95 -13.95 -11.18
C ARG A 360 13.82 -12.97 -10.40
N THR A 361 13.30 -11.77 -10.14
CA THR A 361 14.06 -10.68 -9.51
C THR A 361 14.08 -10.77 -7.98
N GLY A 362 13.16 -11.53 -7.37
CA GLY A 362 12.95 -11.53 -5.92
C GLY A 362 12.13 -10.34 -5.40
N HIS A 363 11.56 -9.53 -6.30
CA HIS A 363 10.67 -8.40 -5.95
C HIS A 363 9.24 -8.77 -6.34
N ALA A 364 8.27 -8.47 -5.50
CA ALA A 364 6.86 -8.65 -5.84
C ALA A 364 6.34 -7.44 -6.63
N PHE A 365 5.34 -7.67 -7.49
CA PHE A 365 4.50 -6.59 -8.00
C PHE A 365 3.62 -6.04 -6.87
N LEU A 366 3.01 -6.94 -6.09
CA LEU A 366 2.24 -6.62 -4.89
C LEU A 366 2.76 -7.46 -3.71
N ALA A 367 3.11 -6.79 -2.63
CA ALA A 367 3.58 -7.40 -1.38
C ALA A 367 2.48 -7.43 -0.31
N ASP A 368 1.64 -6.39 -0.27
CA ASP A 368 0.48 -6.32 0.63
C ASP A 368 -0.81 -6.44 -0.17
N ILE A 369 -1.37 -7.64 -0.12
CA ILE A 369 -2.58 -8.05 -0.83
C ILE A 369 -3.65 -8.36 0.23
N ALA A 370 -4.90 -7.98 -0.03
CA ALA A 370 -6.02 -8.41 0.79
C ALA A 370 -6.01 -9.94 0.92
N HIS A 371 -6.19 -10.47 2.14
CA HIS A 371 -6.02 -11.90 2.42
C HIS A 371 -6.86 -12.81 1.52
N SER A 372 -8.09 -12.41 1.18
CA SER A 372 -8.98 -13.14 0.27
C SER A 372 -8.55 -13.12 -1.19
N ALA A 373 -7.67 -12.19 -1.57
CA ALA A 373 -7.19 -12.00 -2.94
C ALA A 373 -5.80 -12.60 -3.18
N VAL A 374 -5.16 -13.16 -2.15
CA VAL A 374 -3.86 -13.83 -2.31
C VAL A 374 -4.07 -15.03 -3.23
N PRO A 375 -3.34 -15.16 -4.36
CA PRO A 375 -3.61 -16.18 -5.39
C PRO A 375 -3.10 -17.58 -4.99
N GLU A 376 -3.52 -18.05 -3.82
CA GLU A 376 -3.33 -19.39 -3.29
C GLU A 376 -4.60 -20.21 -3.53
N GLY A 377 -4.59 -21.04 -4.57
CA GLY A 377 -5.70 -21.94 -4.88
C GLY A 377 -6.39 -21.61 -6.21
N LEU A 378 -7.71 -21.79 -6.25
CA LEU A 378 -8.52 -21.53 -7.44
C LEU A 378 -9.20 -20.15 -7.33
N ALA A 379 -9.32 -19.46 -8.45
CA ALA A 379 -10.25 -18.33 -8.56
C ALA A 379 -11.66 -18.79 -8.12
N ASP A 380 -12.37 -17.96 -7.35
CA ASP A 380 -13.71 -18.27 -6.85
C ASP A 380 -14.77 -18.42 -7.96
N GLY A 381 -14.48 -17.87 -9.14
CA GLY A 381 -15.22 -18.11 -10.38
C GLY A 381 -16.42 -17.19 -10.57
N ASP A 382 -16.48 -16.07 -9.85
CA ASP A 382 -17.45 -15.01 -10.11
C ASP A 382 -16.82 -13.77 -10.76
N ILE A 383 -17.43 -12.60 -10.57
CA ILE A 383 -16.99 -11.31 -11.14
C ILE A 383 -17.14 -10.16 -10.13
N GLU A 384 -17.42 -10.48 -8.86
CA GLU A 384 -17.71 -9.52 -7.80
C GLU A 384 -16.44 -9.22 -7.00
N ILE A 385 -16.13 -7.93 -6.85
CA ILE A 385 -15.04 -7.50 -5.95
C ILE A 385 -15.61 -7.45 -4.53
N GLY A 386 -15.14 -8.27 -3.58
CA GLY A 386 -15.66 -8.13 -2.22
C GLY A 386 -15.06 -9.00 -1.12
N LEU A 387 -14.73 -8.35 0.00
CA LEU A 387 -14.37 -9.02 1.26
C LEU A 387 -15.48 -9.91 1.84
N GLU A 388 -16.75 -9.66 1.47
CA GLU A 388 -17.93 -10.43 1.88
C GLU A 388 -18.41 -11.42 0.79
N ASN A 389 -17.65 -11.59 -0.29
CA ASN A 389 -18.02 -12.50 -1.37
C ASN A 389 -18.04 -13.95 -0.84
N PRO A 390 -19.06 -14.78 -1.14
CA PRO A 390 -19.03 -16.24 -0.91
C PRO A 390 -17.95 -16.95 -1.77
N GLY A 391 -16.68 -16.65 -1.50
CA GLY A 391 -15.48 -17.17 -2.14
C GLY A 391 -14.27 -17.23 -1.19
N ASN A 392 -14.48 -17.05 0.12
CA ASN A 392 -13.44 -17.11 1.17
C ASN A 392 -13.27 -18.52 1.77
N GLU A 393 -13.72 -19.56 1.08
CA GLU A 393 -13.52 -20.93 1.53
C GLU A 393 -12.04 -21.35 1.39
N PRO A 394 -11.55 -22.32 2.18
CA PRO A 394 -10.16 -22.75 2.06
C PRO A 394 -9.81 -23.23 0.64
N GLY A 395 -8.80 -22.59 0.02
CA GLY A 395 -8.28 -22.97 -1.29
C GLY A 395 -8.94 -22.26 -2.48
N VAL A 396 -9.72 -21.21 -2.22
CA VAL A 396 -10.19 -20.25 -3.24
C VAL A 396 -9.72 -18.84 -2.91
N TYR A 397 -9.63 -17.99 -3.95
CA TYR A 397 -9.30 -16.57 -3.82
C TYR A 397 -10.13 -15.72 -4.78
N ASP A 398 -10.37 -14.47 -4.37
CA ASP A 398 -11.08 -13.43 -5.12
C ASP A 398 -10.10 -12.76 -6.10
N ASN A 399 -10.13 -13.21 -7.36
CA ASN A 399 -9.23 -12.71 -8.40
C ASN A 399 -9.62 -11.31 -8.88
N GLU A 400 -10.89 -10.92 -8.78
CA GLU A 400 -11.36 -9.56 -9.07
C GLU A 400 -10.82 -8.55 -8.06
N LEU A 401 -10.78 -8.91 -6.78
CA LEU A 401 -10.16 -8.11 -5.74
C LEU A 401 -8.64 -8.05 -5.90
N LEU A 402 -7.98 -9.14 -6.30
CA LEU A 402 -6.56 -9.11 -6.65
C LEU A 402 -6.30 -8.10 -7.77
N ASP A 403 -7.11 -8.18 -8.83
CA ASP A 403 -7.07 -7.29 -9.99
C ASP A 403 -7.28 -5.82 -9.64
N ALA A 404 -7.96 -5.51 -8.54
CA ALA A 404 -8.24 -4.15 -8.08
C ALA A 404 -7.09 -3.49 -7.30
N HIS A 405 -6.04 -4.23 -6.91
CA HIS A 405 -4.91 -3.66 -6.18
C HIS A 405 -4.08 -2.75 -7.09
N TYR A 406 -3.66 -1.59 -6.59
CA TYR A 406 -2.81 -0.67 -7.33
C TYR A 406 -1.37 -1.16 -7.42
N VAL A 407 -0.71 -0.95 -8.55
CA VAL A 407 0.71 -1.27 -8.75
C VAL A 407 1.55 0.00 -8.67
N ALA A 408 2.71 -0.11 -8.02
CA ALA A 408 3.68 0.96 -7.87
C ALA A 408 5.10 0.38 -7.82
N GLY A 409 6.11 1.25 -7.70
CA GLY A 409 7.50 0.85 -7.57
C GLY A 409 7.77 -0.03 -6.34
N ASP A 410 7.07 0.27 -5.26
CA ASP A 410 7.03 -0.49 -4.03
C ASP A 410 5.74 -1.33 -3.92
N GLY A 411 5.89 -2.64 -3.73
CA GLY A 411 4.78 -3.59 -3.66
C GLY A 411 3.87 -3.41 -2.44
N ARG A 412 4.25 -2.57 -1.45
CA ARG A 412 3.46 -2.28 -0.24
C ARG A 412 2.47 -1.12 -0.43
N ALA A 413 2.28 -0.61 -1.64
CA ALA A 413 1.43 0.55 -1.92
C ALA A 413 -0.04 0.41 -1.48
N ASN A 414 -0.53 -0.82 -1.24
CA ASN A 414 -1.93 -1.10 -0.85
C ASN A 414 -2.09 -1.40 0.64
N GLU A 415 -1.05 -1.28 1.48
CA GLU A 415 -1.11 -1.61 2.91
C GLU A 415 -2.20 -0.80 3.66
N ASN A 416 -2.39 0.46 3.27
CA ASN A 416 -3.55 1.25 3.66
C ASN A 416 -3.85 2.36 2.64
N ILE A 417 -5.11 2.82 2.62
CA ILE A 417 -5.59 3.86 1.69
C ILE A 417 -4.80 5.18 1.78
N GLY A 418 -4.27 5.50 2.97
CA GLY A 418 -3.45 6.69 3.18
C GLY A 418 -2.11 6.60 2.45
N LEU A 419 -1.43 5.45 2.54
CA LEU A 419 -0.22 5.17 1.76
C LEU A 419 -0.50 5.17 0.27
N THR A 420 -1.57 4.49 -0.16
CA THR A 420 -1.98 4.48 -1.58
C THR A 420 -2.15 5.90 -2.12
N ALA A 421 -2.71 6.82 -1.32
CA ALA A 421 -2.82 8.23 -1.69
C ALA A 421 -1.45 8.93 -1.84
N VAL A 422 -0.46 8.63 -0.99
CA VAL A 422 0.91 9.16 -1.13
C VAL A 422 1.54 8.68 -2.45
N HIS A 423 1.46 7.37 -2.74
CA HIS A 423 1.95 6.82 -4.02
C HIS A 423 1.26 7.47 -5.22
N HIS A 424 -0.06 7.67 -5.14
CA HIS A 424 -0.84 8.28 -6.20
C HIS A 424 -0.39 9.71 -6.52
N VAL A 425 -0.02 10.50 -5.51
CA VAL A 425 0.52 11.85 -5.70
C VAL A 425 1.82 11.82 -6.50
N PHE A 426 2.77 10.95 -6.13
CA PHE A 426 4.05 10.85 -6.83
C PHE A 426 3.92 10.30 -8.25
N HIS A 427 3.04 9.32 -8.46
CA HIS A 427 2.69 8.81 -9.78
C HIS A 427 2.09 9.93 -10.65
N SER A 428 1.08 10.62 -10.15
CA SER A 428 0.41 11.70 -10.89
C SER A 428 1.36 12.85 -11.20
N GLU A 429 2.27 13.19 -10.28
CA GLU A 429 3.30 14.20 -10.54
C GLU A 429 4.31 13.76 -11.59
N HIS A 430 4.69 12.48 -11.64
CA HIS A 430 5.54 11.98 -12.71
C HIS A 430 4.90 12.26 -14.08
N ASN A 431 3.66 11.81 -14.29
CA ASN A 431 3.00 11.98 -15.58
C ASN A 431 2.78 13.47 -15.90
N ARG A 432 2.42 14.29 -14.90
CA ARG A 432 2.32 15.75 -15.07
C ARG A 432 3.66 16.38 -15.48
N LEU A 433 4.77 15.95 -14.88
CA LEU A 433 6.11 16.46 -15.20
C LEU A 433 6.63 15.96 -16.55
N ALA A 434 6.37 14.70 -16.90
CA ALA A 434 6.68 14.16 -18.23
C ALA A 434 6.00 15.01 -19.31
N GLN A 435 4.71 15.29 -19.14
CA GLN A 435 3.96 16.14 -20.03
C GLN A 435 4.48 17.58 -20.07
N HIS A 436 4.74 18.17 -18.90
CA HIS A 436 5.29 19.52 -18.83
C HIS A 436 6.66 19.62 -19.52
N THR A 437 7.48 18.57 -19.46
CA THR A 437 8.78 18.50 -20.13
C THR A 437 8.62 18.50 -21.64
N LYS A 438 7.68 17.70 -22.17
CA LYS A 438 7.35 17.70 -23.62
C LYS A 438 6.91 19.09 -24.10
N VAL A 439 6.00 19.74 -23.36
CA VAL A 439 5.56 21.12 -23.65
C VAL A 439 6.76 22.08 -23.67
N THR A 440 7.57 22.06 -22.62
CA THR A 440 8.74 22.96 -22.49
C THR A 440 9.72 22.76 -23.64
N ALA A 441 9.96 21.52 -24.07
CA ALA A 441 10.83 21.23 -25.21
C ALA A 441 10.28 21.81 -26.52
N LEU A 442 8.98 21.64 -26.78
CA LEU A 442 8.32 22.19 -27.97
C LEU A 442 8.26 23.73 -27.98
N GLU A 443 8.08 24.36 -26.81
CA GLU A 443 8.05 25.82 -26.66
C GLU A 443 9.37 26.50 -27.06
N THR A 444 10.49 25.77 -27.02
CA THR A 444 11.79 26.29 -27.50
C THR A 444 11.74 26.68 -28.98
N ARG A 445 10.90 25.98 -29.78
CA ARG A 445 10.87 26.04 -31.24
C ARG A 445 12.24 25.82 -31.90
N ASP A 446 13.17 25.19 -31.18
CA ASP A 446 14.47 24.80 -31.69
C ASP A 446 14.34 23.44 -32.37
N LEU A 447 14.31 23.44 -33.70
CA LEU A 447 14.14 22.23 -34.51
C LEU A 447 15.20 21.16 -34.19
N ALA A 448 16.45 21.57 -33.99
CA ALA A 448 17.54 20.64 -33.75
C ALA A 448 17.35 19.98 -32.38
N PHE A 449 17.06 20.79 -31.35
CA PHE A 449 16.80 20.27 -30.01
C PHE A 449 15.56 19.38 -29.96
N ILE A 450 14.43 19.78 -30.58
CA ILE A 450 13.20 18.99 -30.57
C ILE A 450 13.41 17.63 -31.23
N ASN A 451 14.10 17.58 -32.38
CA ASN A 451 14.34 16.33 -33.09
C ASN A 451 15.31 15.39 -32.37
N GLU A 452 16.05 15.83 -31.34
CA GLU A 452 16.81 14.91 -30.47
C GLU A 452 15.91 13.95 -29.67
N TRP A 453 14.63 14.28 -29.51
CA TRP A 453 13.68 13.54 -28.68
C TRP A 453 12.62 12.75 -29.47
N LEU A 454 12.59 12.89 -30.80
CA LEU A 454 11.52 12.32 -31.63
C LEU A 454 11.98 11.09 -32.41
N LEU A 455 11.07 10.11 -32.55
CA LEU A 455 11.27 8.96 -33.44
C LEU A 455 11.17 9.36 -34.93
N VAL A 456 10.39 10.42 -35.21
CA VAL A 456 10.21 10.99 -36.54
C VAL A 456 10.48 12.48 -36.46
N ASP A 457 11.54 12.92 -37.13
CA ASP A 457 11.93 14.31 -37.20
C ASP A 457 10.80 15.19 -37.73
N LEU A 458 10.60 16.34 -37.08
CA LEU A 458 9.81 17.43 -37.62
C LEU A 458 10.62 18.18 -38.69
N THR A 459 9.90 18.89 -39.54
CA THR A 459 10.45 19.93 -40.41
C THR A 459 10.33 21.31 -39.76
N GLN A 460 11.15 22.27 -40.18
CA GLN A 460 11.04 23.65 -39.70
C GLN A 460 9.62 24.22 -39.89
N ALA A 461 8.96 23.90 -41.00
CA ALA A 461 7.60 24.35 -41.27
C ALA A 461 6.57 23.80 -40.26
N GLN A 462 6.76 22.57 -39.76
CA GLN A 462 5.90 21.99 -38.72
C GLN A 462 6.15 22.65 -37.36
N VAL A 463 7.41 22.93 -37.01
CA VAL A 463 7.76 23.65 -35.78
C VAL A 463 7.21 25.09 -35.80
N ASP A 464 7.34 25.79 -36.93
CA ASP A 464 6.81 27.15 -37.11
C ASP A 464 5.28 27.20 -37.00
N ALA A 465 4.62 26.11 -37.39
CA ALA A 465 3.17 25.95 -37.35
C ALA A 465 2.61 25.56 -35.96
N LEU A 466 3.48 25.27 -34.97
CA LEU A 466 3.02 25.02 -33.60
C LEU A 466 2.22 26.22 -33.07
N PRO A 467 1.14 25.96 -32.30
CA PRO A 467 0.31 27.04 -31.76
C PRO A 467 1.11 27.94 -30.83
N ALA A 468 0.65 29.19 -30.67
CA ALA A 468 1.30 30.17 -29.80
C ALA A 468 1.25 29.78 -28.31
N SER A 469 0.26 28.97 -27.93
CA SER A 469 0.13 28.34 -26.63
C SER A 469 -0.09 26.85 -26.85
N LEU A 470 0.76 26.01 -26.27
CA LEU A 470 0.55 24.56 -26.27
C LEU A 470 -0.45 24.19 -25.17
N PRO A 471 -1.32 23.19 -25.41
CA PRO A 471 -2.19 22.69 -24.37
C PRO A 471 -1.37 22.07 -23.24
N THR A 472 -1.82 22.28 -22.00
CA THR A 472 -1.25 21.64 -20.80
C THR A 472 -1.88 20.28 -20.52
N ASP A 473 -2.92 19.90 -21.27
CA ASP A 473 -3.58 18.61 -21.22
C ASP A 473 -2.80 17.59 -22.09
N PRO A 474 -2.37 16.43 -21.54
CA PRO A 474 -1.64 15.40 -22.26
C PRO A 474 -2.32 14.95 -23.55
N VAL A 475 -3.63 14.71 -23.52
CA VAL A 475 -4.36 14.13 -24.66
C VAL A 475 -4.42 15.10 -25.83
N ALA A 476 -4.40 16.41 -25.55
CA ALA A 476 -4.44 17.45 -26.58
C ALA A 476 -3.05 17.78 -27.16
N LEU A 477 -1.96 17.33 -26.53
CA LEU A 477 -0.59 17.55 -27.03
C LEU A 477 -0.14 16.47 -28.01
N ASP A 478 -0.65 15.24 -27.85
CA ASP A 478 -0.32 14.09 -28.70
C ASP A 478 -1.06 14.08 -30.06
N THR A 479 -2.05 14.97 -30.24
CA THR A 479 -2.81 15.19 -31.49
C THR A 479 -2.34 16.43 -32.24
#